data_AF-A0A3C2CSR1-F1
#
_entry.id   AF-A0A3C2CSR1-F1
#
_cell.length_a   1.000
_cell.length_b   1.000
_cell.length_c   1.000
_cell.angle_alpha   90.00
_cell.angle_beta   90.00
_cell.angle_gamma   90.00
#
_symmetry.space_group_name_H-M   'P 1'
#
loop_
_entity.id
_entity.type
_entity.pdbx_description
1 polymer ?
#
loop_
_entity_poly.entity_id
_entity_poly.type
_entity_poly.pdbx_seq_one_letter_code
_entity_poly.pdbx_strand_id
1 'polypeptide(L)'
;MLRLKDVYGSLAEQVKLAKGIGEGETILTRVQDLMSENIVSVSPETTIQEAAQKMAENKTSSVLVMEDEELKGIITERDIVGRVVARGLSYQAMSGKIMTGNPVT
;
A
#
# COMPACT_ATOMS: atom_id res chain seq x y z
N MET A 1 -26.26 -19.29 -29.00
CA MET A 1 -25.38 -19.62 -27.86
C MET A 1 -23.94 -19.30 -28.27
N LEU A 2 -23.29 -18.30 -27.67
CA LEU A 2 -21.85 -18.08 -27.84
C LEU A 2 -21.10 -19.27 -27.22
N ARG A 3 -20.15 -19.88 -27.96
CA ARG A 3 -19.29 -20.92 -27.37
C ARG A 3 -18.11 -20.24 -26.72
N LEU A 4 -17.80 -20.64 -25.49
CA LEU A 4 -16.74 -20.05 -24.68
C LEU A 4 -15.38 -19.96 -25.42
N LYS A 5 -15.07 -20.97 -26.24
CA LYS A 5 -13.86 -21.01 -27.08
C LYS A 5 -13.78 -19.91 -28.14
N ASP A 6 -14.93 -19.42 -28.63
CA ASP A 6 -14.99 -18.38 -29.66
C ASP A 6 -14.72 -17.00 -29.02
N VAL A 7 -15.06 -16.84 -27.73
CA VAL A 7 -14.74 -15.65 -26.92
C VAL A 7 -13.24 -15.58 -26.61
N TYR A 8 -12.65 -16.70 -26.17
CA TYR A 8 -11.21 -16.76 -25.86
C TYR A 8 -10.33 -16.65 -27.10
N GLY A 9 -10.75 -17.22 -28.24
CA GLY A 9 -10.06 -17.08 -29.52
C GLY A 9 -10.03 -15.63 -30.00
N SER A 10 -11.18 -14.95 -29.96
CA SER A 10 -11.29 -13.54 -30.35
C SER A 10 -10.45 -12.62 -29.45
N LEU A 11 -10.41 -12.89 -28.14
CA LEU A 11 -9.61 -12.12 -27.20
C LEU A 11 -8.09 -12.29 -27.45
N ALA A 12 -7.63 -13.52 -27.70
CA ALA A 12 -6.22 -13.77 -28.01
C ALA A 12 -5.78 -13.09 -29.31
N GLU A 13 -6.69 -13.02 -30.29
CA GLU A 13 -6.46 -12.35 -31.57
C GLU A 13 -6.41 -10.82 -31.41
N GLN A 14 -7.31 -10.25 -30.59
CA GLN A 14 -7.29 -8.82 -30.23
C GLN A 14 -6.02 -8.43 -29.47
N VAL A 15 -5.53 -9.28 -28.55
CA VAL A 15 -4.27 -9.06 -27.82
C VAL A 15 -3.05 -9.10 -28.76
N LYS A 16 -3.08 -9.97 -29.79
CA LYS A 16 -2.00 -10.06 -30.78
C LYS A 16 -2.00 -8.83 -31.71
N LEU A 17 -3.18 -8.28 -32.01
CA LEU A 17 -3.35 -7.04 -32.79
C LEU A 17 -2.88 -5.80 -32.01
N ALA A 18 -3.11 -5.75 -30.70
CA ALA A 18 -2.73 -4.64 -29.82
C ALA A 18 -1.20 -4.44 -29.73
N LYS A 19 -0.42 -5.52 -29.80
CA LYS A 19 1.06 -5.46 -29.80
C LYS A 19 1.70 -4.69 -30.97
N GLY A 20 0.91 -4.25 -31.96
CA GLY A 20 1.39 -3.50 -33.12
C GLY A 20 1.11 -2.00 -33.11
N ILE A 21 0.39 -1.45 -32.12
CA ILE A 21 -0.08 -0.06 -32.15
C ILE A 21 0.42 0.68 -30.90
N GLY A 22 1.27 1.69 -31.11
CA GLY A 22 1.78 2.55 -30.05
C GLY A 22 0.72 3.47 -29.45
N GLU A 23 0.96 3.81 -28.18
CA GLU A 23 0.33 4.81 -27.30
C GLU A 23 -1.19 4.69 -27.05
N GLY A 24 -1.52 4.24 -25.82
CA GLY A 24 -2.86 4.33 -25.24
C GLY A 24 -3.43 3.03 -24.67
N GLU A 25 -2.61 2.08 -24.22
CA GLU A 25 -3.14 0.84 -23.61
C GLU A 25 -3.56 1.07 -22.15
N THR A 26 -4.86 0.91 -21.87
CA THR A 26 -5.33 0.61 -20.51
C THR A 26 -4.80 -0.76 -20.12
N ILE A 27 -3.68 -0.79 -19.40
CA ILE A 27 -3.10 -2.02 -18.89
C ILE A 27 -4.04 -2.59 -17.83
N LEU A 28 -4.64 -3.76 -18.09
CA LEU A 28 -5.31 -4.56 -17.07
C LEU A 28 -4.25 -5.21 -16.17
N THR A 29 -3.59 -4.41 -15.33
CA THR A 29 -2.65 -4.88 -14.30
C THR A 29 -3.39 -5.14 -13.00
N ARG A 30 -3.15 -6.28 -12.34
CA ARG A 30 -3.73 -6.52 -11.01
C ARG A 30 -2.98 -5.68 -9.98
N VAL A 31 -3.68 -5.19 -8.96
CA VAL A 31 -3.06 -4.40 -7.88
C VAL A 31 -1.90 -5.18 -7.22
N GLN A 32 -2.06 -6.50 -7.04
CA GLN A 32 -1.01 -7.37 -6.52
C GLN A 32 0.28 -7.39 -7.36
N ASP A 33 0.19 -7.08 -8.66
CA ASP A 33 1.35 -7.06 -9.55
C ASP A 33 2.11 -5.71 -9.44
N LEU A 34 1.54 -4.71 -8.74
CA LEU A 34 2.13 -3.37 -8.52
C LEU A 34 2.39 -3.06 -7.04
N MET A 35 1.81 -3.81 -6.11
CA MET A 35 1.98 -3.57 -4.68
C MET A 35 3.42 -3.83 -4.25
N SER A 36 3.87 -3.11 -3.21
CA SER A 36 5.18 -3.37 -2.63
C SER A 36 5.16 -4.70 -1.87
N GLU A 37 6.08 -5.59 -2.20
CA GLU A 37 6.24 -6.88 -1.50
C GLU A 37 6.89 -6.72 -0.12
N ASN A 38 7.73 -5.68 0.06
CA ASN A 38 8.42 -5.43 1.31
C ASN A 38 7.57 -4.56 2.24
N ILE A 39 6.67 -5.21 2.98
CA ILE A 39 5.76 -4.56 3.91
C ILE A 39 6.49 -4.30 5.23
N VAL A 40 6.60 -3.03 5.62
CA VAL A 40 7.17 -2.63 6.90
C VAL A 40 6.06 -2.45 7.92
N SER A 41 6.16 -3.15 9.06
CA SER A 41 5.19 -3.06 10.14
C SER A 41 5.82 -2.73 11.50
N VAL A 42 4.97 -2.19 12.38
CA VAL A 42 5.25 -1.86 13.79
C VAL A 42 4.08 -2.29 14.66
N SER A 43 4.33 -2.50 15.96
CA SER A 43 3.23 -2.68 16.92
C SER A 43 2.65 -1.32 17.34
N PRO A 44 1.39 -1.26 17.81
CA PRO A 44 0.80 -0.03 18.34
C PRO A 44 1.57 0.56 19.52
N GLU A 45 2.36 -0.24 20.23
CA GLU A 45 3.26 0.10 21.35
C GLU A 45 4.67 0.50 20.90
N THR A 46 4.99 0.40 19.61
CA THR A 46 6.25 0.95 19.09
C THR A 46 6.22 2.47 19.20
N THR A 47 7.34 3.11 19.54
CA THR A 47 7.38 4.58 19.60
C THR A 47 7.24 5.19 18.20
N ILE A 48 6.73 6.42 18.14
CA ILE A 48 6.68 7.19 16.88
C ILE A 48 8.09 7.35 16.28
N GLN A 49 9.11 7.54 17.12
CA GLN A 49 10.51 7.62 16.67
C GLN A 49 10.98 6.33 15.98
N GLU A 50 10.75 5.17 16.59
CA GLU A 50 11.13 3.88 15.99
C GLU A 50 10.35 3.61 14.70
N ALA A 51 9.07 3.99 14.64
CA ALA A 51 8.29 3.91 13.41
C ALA A 51 8.90 4.78 12.30
N ALA A 52 9.29 6.02 12.61
CA ALA A 52 9.96 6.92 11.66
C ALA A 52 11.35 6.41 11.25
N GLN A 53 12.09 5.79 12.19
CA GLN A 53 13.38 5.17 11.89
C GLN A 53 13.21 4.01 10.90
N LYS A 54 12.23 3.12 11.12
CA LYS A 54 11.91 2.04 10.19
C LYS A 54 11.51 2.56 8.81
N MET A 55 10.75 3.67 8.74
CA MET A 55 10.44 4.34 7.46
C MET A 55 11.72 4.75 6.72
N ALA A 56 12.64 5.41 7.42
CA ALA A 56 13.90 5.88 6.84
C ALA A 56 14.81 4.73 6.40
N GLU A 57 14.97 3.70 7.24
CA GLU A 57 15.81 2.53 6.96
C GLU A 57 15.31 1.73 5.74
N ASN A 58 14.00 1.56 5.64
CA ASN A 58 13.37 0.79 4.56
C ASN A 58 12.98 1.65 3.35
N LYS A 59 13.26 2.97 3.38
CA LYS A 59 12.91 3.93 2.31
C LYS A 59 11.42 3.88 1.93
N THR A 60 10.55 3.76 2.94
CA THR A 60 9.09 3.77 2.78
C THR A 60 8.48 4.99 3.46
N SER A 61 7.44 5.58 2.87
CA SER A 61 6.72 6.72 3.42
C SER A 61 5.57 6.32 4.36
N SER A 62 5.37 5.02 4.57
CA SER A 62 4.34 4.49 5.45
C SER A 62 4.72 3.16 6.08
N VAL A 63 4.16 2.89 7.26
CA VAL A 63 4.26 1.60 7.94
C VAL A 63 2.87 1.13 8.34
N LEU A 64 2.67 -0.18 8.32
CA LEU A 64 1.49 -0.81 8.89
C LEU A 64 1.61 -0.89 10.41
N VAL A 65 0.51 -0.63 11.11
CA VAL A 65 0.41 -0.88 12.55
C VAL A 65 -0.35 -2.19 12.71
N MET A 66 0.37 -3.21 13.18
CA MET A 66 -0.11 -4.57 13.34
C MET A 66 -0.12 -4.93 14.83
N GLU A 67 -1.17 -5.58 15.30
CA GLU A 67 -1.18 -6.27 16.59
C GLU A 67 -1.35 -7.75 16.27
N ASP A 68 -0.31 -8.54 16.56
CA ASP A 68 -0.18 -9.92 16.06
C ASP A 68 -0.34 -10.01 14.52
N GLU A 69 -1.34 -10.76 14.04
CA GLU A 69 -1.66 -10.91 12.62
C GLU A 69 -2.74 -9.92 12.15
N GLU A 70 -3.24 -9.04 13.03
CA GLU A 70 -4.34 -8.14 12.73
C GLU A 70 -3.83 -6.73 12.36
N LEU A 71 -4.27 -6.25 11.20
CA LEU A 71 -3.99 -4.89 10.75
C LEU A 71 -4.86 -3.88 11.51
N LYS A 72 -4.25 -3.11 12.40
CA LYS A 72 -4.93 -2.08 13.21
C LYS A 72 -4.96 -0.71 12.53
N GLY A 73 -3.98 -0.41 11.69
CA GLY A 73 -3.93 0.87 10.99
C GLY A 73 -2.70 1.08 10.13
N ILE A 74 -2.59 2.30 9.62
CA ILE A 74 -1.44 2.78 8.86
C ILE A 74 -0.95 4.11 9.42
N ILE A 75 0.35 4.30 9.43
CA ILE A 75 0.99 5.59 9.72
C ILE A 75 1.75 6.03 8.48
N THR A 76 1.51 7.26 8.06
CA THR A 76 2.22 7.91 6.95
C THR A 76 3.11 9.04 7.45
N GLU A 77 4.07 9.48 6.64
CA GLU A 77 4.83 10.71 6.89
C GLU A 77 3.92 11.92 7.19
N ARG A 78 2.76 11.99 6.52
CA ARG A 78 1.76 13.05 6.75
C ARG A 78 1.19 13.01 8.17
N ASP A 79 1.01 11.83 8.75
CA ASP A 79 0.56 11.70 10.13
C ASP A 79 1.64 12.18 11.11
N ILE A 80 2.92 11.87 10.84
CA ILE A 80 4.04 12.37 11.64
C ILE A 80 4.09 13.90 11.58
N VAL A 81 4.05 14.49 10.37
CA VAL A 81 4.09 15.94 10.21
C VAL A 81 2.86 16.61 10.86
N GLY A 82 1.65 16.12 10.57
CA GLY A 82 0.41 16.78 10.96
C GLY A 82 -0.09 16.50 12.38
N ARG A 83 0.18 15.30 12.92
CA ARG A 83 -0.29 14.89 14.26
C ARG A 83 0.81 14.95 15.31
N VAL A 84 2.09 14.88 14.92
CA VAL A 84 3.22 14.90 15.84
C VAL A 84 3.90 16.25 15.84
N VAL A 85 4.58 16.60 14.74
CA VAL A 85 5.43 17.79 14.66
C VAL A 85 4.59 19.06 14.79
N ALA A 86 3.52 19.19 13.98
CA ALA A 86 2.66 20.37 13.99
C ALA A 86 1.91 20.58 15.32
N ARG A 87 1.77 19.54 16.14
CA ARG A 87 1.03 19.57 17.41
C ARG A 87 1.92 19.48 18.64
N GLY A 88 3.24 19.34 18.47
CA GLY A 88 4.19 19.17 19.57
C GLY A 88 3.99 17.87 20.38
N LEU A 89 3.47 16.80 19.77
CA LEU A 89 3.38 15.51 20.44
C LEU A 89 4.78 14.92 20.61
N SER A 90 5.05 14.30 21.76
CA SER A 90 6.32 13.62 22.00
C SER A 90 6.52 12.46 21.01
N TYR A 91 7.71 12.39 20.40
CA TYR A 91 8.11 11.28 19.54
C TYR A 91 8.30 9.95 20.30
N GLN A 92 8.33 10.00 21.64
CA GLN A 92 8.33 8.82 22.51
C GLN A 92 6.93 8.27 22.76
N ALA A 93 5.87 8.96 22.29
CA ALA A 93 4.52 8.45 22.37
C ALA A 93 4.35 7.21 21.46
N MET A 94 3.36 6.40 21.81
CA MET A 94 3.03 5.17 21.11
C MET A 94 2.41 5.44 19.73
N SER A 95 2.85 4.67 18.73
CA SER A 95 2.48 4.79 17.32
C SER A 95 0.95 4.69 17.10
N GLY A 96 0.27 3.84 17.90
CA GLY A 96 -1.19 3.68 17.85
C GLY A 96 -1.98 4.97 18.11
N LYS A 97 -1.38 6.00 18.73
CA LYS A 97 -2.03 7.30 18.96
C LYS A 97 -2.18 8.16 17.71
N ILE A 98 -1.38 7.91 16.68
CA ILE A 98 -1.33 8.76 15.48
C ILE A 98 -1.78 8.04 14.22
N MET A 99 -2.00 6.73 14.27
CA MET A 99 -2.39 5.95 13.11
C MET A 99 -3.76 6.36 12.55
N THR A 100 -3.96 6.08 11.28
CA THR A 100 -5.29 6.00 10.67
C THR A 100 -5.75 4.55 10.82
N GLY A 101 -6.74 4.35 11.68
CA GLY A 101 -7.31 3.02 11.94
C GLY A 101 -8.34 2.59 10.90
N ASN A 102 -8.84 1.36 11.06
CA ASN A 102 -9.85 0.73 10.19
C ASN A 102 -9.52 0.77 8.69
N PRO A 103 -8.32 0.32 8.28
CA PRO A 103 -8.03 0.19 6.86
C PRO A 103 -8.98 -0.82 6.21
N VAL A 104 -9.43 -0.52 5.00
CA VAL A 104 -10.26 -1.45 4.22
C VAL A 104 -9.37 -2.58 3.72
N THR A 105 -9.67 -3.80 4.16
CA THR A 105 -8.98 -5.05 3.78
C THR A 105 -9.87 -5.94 2.94
#